data_AF-A0A024U2U7-F1
#
_entry.id   AF-A0A024U2U7-F1
#
_cell.length_a   1.000
_cell.length_b   1.000
_cell.length_c   1.000
_cell.angle_alpha   90.00
_cell.angle_beta   90.00
_cell.angle_gamma   90.00
#
_symmetry.space_group_name_H-M   'P 1'
#
loop_
_entity.id
_entity.type
_entity.pdbx_description
1 polymer ?
#
loop_
_entity_poly.entity_id
_entity_poly.type
_entity_poly.pdbx_seq_one_letter_code
_entity_poly.pdbx_strand_id
1 'polypeptide(L)'
;MLSRSLPRSSVLFRGQVARLSSAAGVRVETDSLGKVEVDASKYWGAQTQRSLENFPIGGNRERMPMPVIKAMGIVKKCAAKYNLKLGKLDKAIAENIIKAADDVINGKLDDHFPLVVFQTGSGTQSNMNTNEVISNRAIEFMGGELGSKTPVHPNDHVNMGQSSNDSFPTAMHIAAVMEIHRVLLPGLRKLHAALDAKVAEFDGIIKIGRTHTQDATPMTLGQEFSGYREQIAYSIQRVEAVLPNLYKLALGGTAVGTGLNTTKGYDKEIAAIIAEETKFPFVTAPNKFEALAANDAIVEASGALNTIACSLMKIANDIRFLGSGPRSGLGELNLPANEPGSSIMPGKVNPTQCEAITMVCAQVIGNHVAVTVGGSNGHFELNVFKPVMISNLISSIRLIGDSAVAFTDNCVVGIEANRDTIDRLMKNSLMLVTALNPHIGYDKASKAAKKAHTEGTTLKEAVLSLGYLTSEEFDRYVRPEDMIGPK
;
A
#
# COMPACT_ATOMS: atom_id res chain seq x y z
N MET A 1 -52.66 -45.92 -1.06
CA MET A 1 -52.02 -45.54 -2.35
C MET A 1 -50.96 -44.48 -2.09
N LEU A 2 -49.70 -44.86 -2.30
CA LEU A 2 -48.53 -44.03 -2.63
C LEU A 2 -48.16 -42.86 -1.69
N SER A 3 -47.44 -43.18 -0.60
CA SER A 3 -46.41 -42.30 -0.06
C SER A 3 -45.15 -42.43 -0.94
N ARG A 4 -44.68 -41.32 -1.52
CA ARG A 4 -43.39 -41.28 -2.23
C ARG A 4 -42.36 -40.61 -1.34
N SER A 5 -41.41 -41.42 -0.89
CA SER A 5 -40.15 -41.01 -0.30
C SER A 5 -39.27 -40.31 -1.33
N LEU A 6 -38.73 -39.15 -0.97
CA LEU A 6 -37.63 -38.50 -1.68
C LEU A 6 -36.30 -39.02 -1.11
N PRO A 7 -35.33 -39.48 -1.92
CA PRO A 7 -34.01 -39.79 -1.43
C PRO A 7 -33.18 -38.50 -1.28
N ARG A 8 -32.59 -38.31 -0.10
CA ARG A 8 -31.51 -37.35 0.12
C ARG A 8 -30.26 -37.86 -0.61
N SER A 9 -29.91 -37.24 -1.74
CA SER A 9 -28.60 -37.39 -2.36
C SER A 9 -27.62 -36.43 -1.67
N SER A 10 -26.74 -37.00 -0.85
CA SER A 10 -25.54 -36.34 -0.35
C SER A 10 -24.58 -36.11 -1.52
N VAL A 11 -24.56 -34.89 -2.04
CA VAL A 11 -23.53 -34.46 -3.01
C VAL A 11 -22.23 -34.26 -2.24
N LEU A 12 -21.44 -35.33 -2.17
CA LEU A 12 -20.00 -35.26 -1.89
C LEU A 12 -19.34 -34.56 -3.08
N PHE A 13 -19.16 -33.24 -2.98
CA PHE A 13 -18.24 -32.48 -3.83
C PHE A 13 -16.80 -32.88 -3.47
N ARG A 14 -16.37 -34.08 -3.89
CA ARG A 14 -14.94 -34.35 -4.11
C ARG A 14 -14.58 -33.70 -5.44
N GLY A 15 -14.19 -32.42 -5.37
CA GLY A 15 -13.59 -31.73 -6.49
C GLY A 15 -12.35 -32.50 -6.95
N GLN A 16 -12.43 -33.08 -8.14
CA GLN A 16 -11.28 -33.51 -8.91
C GLN A 16 -10.38 -32.30 -9.10
N VAL A 17 -9.29 -32.24 -8.33
CA VAL A 17 -8.13 -31.45 -8.73
C VAL A 17 -7.64 -32.07 -10.02
N ALA A 18 -7.73 -31.31 -11.11
CA ALA A 18 -7.19 -31.67 -12.40
C ALA A 18 -5.72 -32.09 -12.21
N ARG A 19 -5.44 -33.39 -12.41
CA ARG A 19 -4.08 -33.88 -12.64
C ARG A 19 -3.63 -33.33 -13.99
N LEU A 20 -3.09 -32.12 -13.97
CA LEU A 20 -2.16 -31.69 -15.00
C LEU A 20 -0.92 -32.55 -14.85
N SER A 21 -0.86 -33.57 -15.70
CA SER A 21 0.33 -34.38 -15.99
C SER A 21 1.51 -33.44 -16.29
N SER A 22 2.40 -33.24 -15.32
CA SER A 22 3.79 -32.89 -15.60
C SER A 22 4.59 -34.19 -15.61
N ALA A 23 5.51 -34.32 -16.57
CA ALA A 23 6.42 -35.45 -16.70
C ALA A 23 7.53 -35.43 -15.61
N ALA A 24 7.26 -34.89 -14.42
CA ALA A 24 8.20 -34.82 -13.30
C ALA A 24 7.87 -35.93 -12.31
N GLY A 25 8.87 -36.77 -12.00
CA GLY A 25 8.73 -37.82 -10.98
C GLY A 25 8.47 -37.26 -9.58
N VAL A 26 8.29 -38.14 -8.60
CA VAL A 26 8.30 -37.78 -7.18
C VAL A 26 9.67 -38.08 -6.58
N ARG A 27 10.12 -37.26 -5.64
CA ARG A 27 11.24 -37.57 -4.74
C ARG A 27 10.73 -37.71 -3.31
N VAL A 28 11.40 -38.55 -2.52
CA VAL A 28 11.07 -38.74 -1.11
C VAL A 28 11.96 -37.84 -0.27
N GLU A 29 11.35 -36.93 0.47
CA GLU A 29 12.03 -36.09 1.47
C GLU A 29 11.68 -36.58 2.88
N THR A 30 12.48 -36.16 3.85
CA THR A 30 12.32 -36.51 5.27
C THR A 30 12.41 -35.29 6.16
N ASP A 31 11.59 -35.26 7.18
CA ASP A 31 11.73 -34.41 8.36
C ASP A 31 11.58 -35.25 9.64
N SER A 32 11.52 -34.60 10.80
CA SER A 32 11.37 -35.30 12.09
C SER A 32 10.05 -36.07 12.22
N LEU A 33 9.06 -35.85 11.36
CA LEU A 33 7.77 -36.56 11.35
C LEU A 33 7.75 -37.74 10.36
N GLY A 34 8.84 -37.94 9.61
CA GLY A 34 9.01 -39.06 8.69
C GLY A 34 9.08 -38.64 7.23
N LYS A 35 8.74 -39.58 6.33
CA LYS A 35 8.82 -39.40 4.88
C LYS A 35 7.63 -38.61 4.33
N VAL A 36 7.85 -37.90 3.23
CA VAL A 36 6.81 -37.27 2.40
C VAL A 36 7.24 -37.22 0.94
N GLU A 37 6.29 -37.38 0.02
CA GLU A 37 6.55 -37.29 -1.42
C GLU A 37 6.47 -35.84 -1.89
N VAL A 38 7.47 -35.41 -2.65
CA VAL A 38 7.58 -34.05 -3.20
C VAL A 38 7.77 -34.15 -4.71
N ASP A 39 7.16 -33.24 -5.47
CA ASP A 39 7.42 -33.09 -6.90
C ASP A 39 8.93 -32.91 -7.17
N ALA A 40 9.52 -33.80 -7.96
CA ALA A 40 10.96 -33.82 -8.24
C ALA A 40 11.43 -32.56 -8.98
N SER A 41 10.55 -31.82 -9.64
CA SER A 41 10.87 -30.55 -10.30
C SER A 41 10.97 -29.36 -9.35
N LYS A 42 10.68 -29.54 -8.05
CA LYS A 42 10.56 -28.44 -7.08
C LYS A 42 11.66 -28.45 -6.03
N TYR A 43 12.31 -27.32 -5.78
CA TYR A 43 13.37 -27.22 -4.77
C TYR A 43 12.88 -27.22 -3.30
N TRP A 44 11.59 -27.03 -3.00
CA TRP A 44 11.11 -27.08 -1.61
C TRP A 44 11.14 -28.51 -1.06
N GLY A 45 11.25 -28.69 0.26
CA GLY A 45 11.43 -30.00 0.89
C GLY A 45 10.20 -30.49 1.67
N ALA A 46 10.46 -31.36 2.65
CA ALA A 46 9.42 -32.03 3.41
C ALA A 46 8.49 -31.06 4.17
N GLN A 47 9.04 -30.03 4.82
CA GLN A 47 8.24 -29.13 5.66
C GLN A 47 7.33 -28.25 4.82
N THR A 48 7.81 -27.78 3.67
CA THR A 48 6.98 -27.04 2.72
C THR A 48 5.85 -27.90 2.19
N GLN A 49 6.14 -29.16 1.81
CA GLN A 49 5.13 -30.08 1.31
C GLN A 49 4.04 -30.34 2.36
N ARG A 50 4.41 -30.61 3.61
CA ARG A 50 3.45 -30.76 4.70
C ARG A 50 2.65 -29.48 4.95
N SER A 51 3.29 -28.31 4.86
CA SER A 51 2.58 -27.04 5.02
C SER A 51 1.56 -26.81 3.92
N LEU A 52 1.87 -27.19 2.68
CA LEU A 52 0.96 -27.08 1.55
C LEU A 52 -0.30 -27.97 1.76
N GLU A 53 -0.11 -29.17 2.30
CA GLU A 53 -1.19 -30.12 2.59
C GLU A 53 -2.03 -29.71 3.82
N ASN A 54 -1.39 -29.17 4.86
CA ASN A 54 -2.05 -28.85 6.13
C ASN A 54 -2.76 -27.48 6.14
N PHE A 55 -2.37 -26.55 5.27
CA PHE A 55 -2.94 -25.21 5.20
C PHE A 55 -3.53 -24.89 3.81
N PRO A 56 -4.53 -25.66 3.32
CA PRO A 56 -5.16 -25.44 2.02
C PRO A 56 -6.19 -24.28 2.10
N ILE A 57 -5.74 -23.10 2.54
CA ILE A 57 -6.58 -21.92 2.81
C ILE A 57 -6.29 -20.84 1.77
N GLY A 58 -7.27 -20.56 0.91
CA GLY A 58 -7.15 -19.58 -0.17
C GLY A 58 -6.58 -20.16 -1.46
N GLY A 59 -6.23 -19.28 -2.41
CA GLY A 59 -5.64 -19.63 -3.69
C GLY A 59 -4.38 -18.83 -3.98
N ASN A 60 -4.09 -18.57 -5.26
CA ASN A 60 -2.90 -17.83 -5.68
C ASN A 60 -2.81 -16.42 -5.09
N ARG A 61 -3.96 -15.79 -4.78
CA ARG A 61 -4.03 -14.45 -4.17
C ARG A 61 -3.55 -14.46 -2.72
N GLU A 62 -3.79 -15.54 -1.99
CA GLU A 62 -3.46 -15.68 -0.56
C GLU A 62 -2.04 -16.26 -0.35
N ARG A 63 -1.25 -16.44 -1.42
CA ARG A 63 0.17 -16.82 -1.29
C ARG A 63 0.98 -15.77 -0.55
N MET A 64 2.03 -16.21 0.14
CA MET A 64 2.98 -15.30 0.79
C MET A 64 3.51 -14.29 -0.24
N PRO A 65 3.49 -12.97 0.03
CA PRO A 65 3.93 -11.98 -0.95
C PRO A 65 5.39 -12.20 -1.35
N MET A 66 5.66 -12.16 -2.66
CA MET A 66 7.02 -12.31 -3.18
C MET A 66 8.05 -11.31 -2.61
N PRO A 67 7.70 -10.05 -2.29
CA PRO A 67 8.63 -9.16 -1.58
C PRO A 67 9.14 -9.74 -0.24
N VAL A 68 8.29 -10.47 0.49
CA VAL A 68 8.69 -11.14 1.76
C VAL A 68 9.63 -12.31 1.47
N ILE A 69 9.37 -13.11 0.44
CA ILE A 69 10.25 -14.21 0.03
C ILE A 69 11.64 -13.70 -0.40
N LYS A 70 11.68 -12.63 -1.20
CA LYS A 70 12.94 -11.98 -1.61
C LYS A 70 13.70 -11.44 -0.39
N ALA A 71 13.00 -10.82 0.55
CA ALA A 71 13.59 -10.38 1.81
C ALA A 71 14.12 -11.54 2.67
N MET A 72 13.45 -12.68 2.69
CA MET A 72 13.97 -13.90 3.32
C MET A 72 15.26 -14.37 2.63
N GLY A 73 15.33 -14.32 1.30
CA GLY A 73 16.56 -14.56 0.55
C GLY A 73 17.72 -13.64 1.00
N ILE A 74 17.46 -12.35 1.19
CA ILE A 74 18.44 -11.38 1.73
C ILE A 74 18.92 -11.81 3.12
N VAL A 75 18.01 -12.18 4.02
CA VAL A 75 18.35 -12.66 5.37
C VAL A 75 19.28 -13.87 5.30
N LYS A 76 18.96 -14.87 4.46
CA LYS A 76 19.79 -16.08 4.31
C LYS A 76 21.16 -15.80 3.69
N LYS A 77 21.21 -14.93 2.67
CA LYS A 77 22.46 -14.45 2.06
C LYS A 77 23.37 -13.80 3.10
N CYS A 78 22.83 -12.87 3.88
CA CYS A 78 23.59 -12.14 4.90
C CYS A 78 24.07 -13.06 6.02
N ALA A 79 23.24 -14.01 6.46
CA ALA A 79 23.62 -14.98 7.49
C ALA A 79 24.75 -15.90 7.00
N ALA A 80 24.72 -16.36 5.75
CA ALA A 80 25.79 -17.15 5.16
C ALA A 80 27.10 -16.36 5.06
N LYS A 81 27.05 -15.09 4.61
CA LYS A 81 28.22 -14.18 4.60
C LYS A 81 28.83 -14.00 5.99
N TYR A 82 27.99 -13.80 7.01
CA TYR A 82 28.43 -13.65 8.39
C TYR A 82 29.11 -14.93 8.91
N ASN A 83 28.47 -16.09 8.74
CA ASN A 83 29.00 -17.35 9.25
C ASN A 83 30.28 -17.79 8.50
N LEU A 84 30.41 -17.44 7.22
CA LEU A 84 31.65 -17.58 6.46
C LEU A 84 32.78 -16.73 7.04
N LYS A 85 32.51 -15.44 7.31
CA LYS A 85 33.49 -14.52 7.92
C LYS A 85 34.02 -15.03 9.26
N LEU A 86 33.18 -15.70 10.06
CA LEU A 86 33.57 -16.29 11.34
C LEU A 86 34.18 -17.70 11.24
N GLY A 87 34.29 -18.28 10.04
CA GLY A 87 34.78 -19.65 9.85
C GLY A 87 33.85 -20.73 10.43
N LYS A 88 32.58 -20.41 10.71
CA LYS A 88 31.58 -21.36 11.20
C LYS A 88 30.94 -22.18 10.08
N LEU A 89 30.96 -21.65 8.86
CA LEU A 89 30.41 -22.28 7.69
C LEU A 89 31.54 -22.52 6.69
N ASP A 90 31.64 -23.75 6.17
CA ASP A 90 32.61 -24.09 5.13
C ASP A 90 32.47 -23.15 3.92
N LYS A 91 33.61 -22.81 3.32
CA LYS A 91 33.66 -21.82 2.23
C LYS A 91 32.84 -22.25 1.03
N ALA A 92 32.95 -23.50 0.59
CA ALA A 92 32.23 -23.98 -0.58
C ALA A 92 30.73 -24.06 -0.32
N ILE A 93 30.32 -24.45 0.89
CA ILE A 93 28.91 -24.43 1.31
C ILE A 93 28.37 -22.99 1.33
N ALA A 94 29.10 -22.07 1.97
CA ALA A 94 28.67 -20.68 2.10
C ALA A 94 28.50 -19.98 0.74
N GLU A 95 29.46 -20.14 -0.17
CA GLU A 95 29.42 -19.54 -1.51
C GLU A 95 28.22 -20.04 -2.33
N ASN A 96 27.89 -21.34 -2.24
CA ASN A 96 26.74 -21.90 -2.93
C ASN A 96 25.40 -21.51 -2.29
N ILE A 97 25.33 -21.34 -0.96
CA ILE A 97 24.16 -20.76 -0.29
C ILE A 97 23.94 -19.31 -0.72
N ILE A 98 24.99 -18.50 -0.77
CA ILE A 98 24.92 -17.09 -1.21
C ILE A 98 24.39 -17.02 -2.64
N LYS A 99 24.93 -17.85 -3.54
CA LYS A 99 24.48 -17.93 -4.94
C LYS A 99 23.02 -18.39 -5.06
N ALA A 100 22.61 -19.37 -4.28
CA ALA A 100 21.22 -19.85 -4.27
C ALA A 100 20.25 -18.80 -3.70
N ALA A 101 20.68 -18.06 -2.66
CA ALA A 101 19.92 -16.94 -2.12
C ALA A 101 19.77 -15.81 -3.16
N ASP A 102 20.79 -15.55 -3.97
CA ASP A 102 20.69 -14.59 -5.08
C ASP A 102 19.67 -15.03 -6.14
N ASP A 103 19.54 -16.32 -6.44
CA ASP A 103 18.48 -16.82 -7.33
C ASP A 103 17.07 -16.56 -6.75
N VAL A 104 16.89 -16.65 -5.43
CA VAL A 104 15.63 -16.28 -4.74
C VAL A 104 15.38 -14.76 -4.82
N ILE A 105 16.38 -13.94 -4.47
CA ILE A 105 16.27 -12.46 -4.45
C ILE A 105 15.90 -11.93 -5.85
N ASN A 106 16.51 -12.48 -6.89
CA ASN A 106 16.29 -12.08 -8.28
C ASN A 106 15.02 -12.67 -8.91
N GLY A 107 14.27 -13.49 -8.16
CA GLY A 107 13.00 -14.06 -8.58
C GLY A 107 13.08 -15.22 -9.58
N LYS A 108 14.24 -15.88 -9.70
CA LYS A 108 14.40 -17.04 -10.59
C LYS A 108 13.69 -18.29 -10.07
N LEU A 109 13.33 -18.29 -8.78
CA LEU A 109 12.78 -19.43 -8.07
C LEU A 109 11.36 -19.20 -7.53
N ASP A 110 10.62 -18.22 -8.05
CA ASP A 110 9.30 -17.81 -7.54
C ASP A 110 8.30 -19.00 -7.49
N ASP A 111 8.36 -19.90 -8.47
CA ASP A 111 7.51 -21.10 -8.55
C ASP A 111 7.82 -22.18 -7.50
N HIS A 112 8.79 -21.95 -6.62
CA HIS A 112 9.17 -22.84 -5.52
C HIS A 112 8.69 -22.36 -4.14
N PHE A 113 7.85 -21.32 -4.11
CA PHE A 113 7.27 -20.76 -2.88
C PHE A 113 5.72 -20.84 -2.90
N PRO A 114 5.13 -22.04 -2.71
CA PRO A 114 3.70 -22.24 -2.90
C PRO A 114 2.86 -21.83 -1.67
N LEU A 115 3.49 -21.50 -0.55
CA LEU A 115 2.83 -21.37 0.74
C LEU A 115 1.95 -20.13 0.85
N VAL A 116 0.88 -20.26 1.62
CA VAL A 116 -0.13 -19.22 1.86
C VAL A 116 0.21 -18.35 3.06
N VAL A 117 -0.38 -17.17 3.12
CA VAL A 117 -0.33 -16.25 4.27
C VAL A 117 -0.95 -16.89 5.50
N PHE A 118 -2.04 -17.65 5.33
CA PHE A 118 -2.77 -18.31 6.42
C PHE A 118 -2.12 -19.64 6.83
N GLN A 119 -0.87 -19.53 7.26
CA GLN A 119 -0.01 -20.61 7.71
C GLN A 119 0.27 -20.47 9.21
N THR A 120 1.31 -21.12 9.73
CA THR A 120 1.79 -20.85 11.10
C THR A 120 2.06 -19.36 11.32
N GLY A 121 1.54 -18.83 12.42
CA GLY A 121 1.50 -17.40 12.70
C GLY A 121 2.85 -16.71 12.91
N SER A 122 3.90 -17.49 13.19
CA SER A 122 5.29 -16.99 13.29
C SER A 122 5.95 -16.79 11.91
N GLY A 123 5.38 -17.37 10.84
CA GLY A 123 6.04 -17.45 9.54
C GLY A 123 7.07 -18.57 9.41
N THR A 124 7.15 -19.50 10.37
CA THR A 124 8.09 -20.63 10.36
C THR A 124 8.07 -21.43 9.06
N GLN A 125 6.90 -21.68 8.48
CA GLN A 125 6.79 -22.49 7.26
C GLN A 125 7.40 -21.77 6.05
N SER A 126 7.22 -20.46 5.90
CA SER A 126 7.93 -19.69 4.86
C SER A 126 9.43 -19.57 5.13
N ASN A 127 9.87 -19.50 6.39
CA ASN A 127 11.29 -19.58 6.74
C ASN A 127 11.89 -20.93 6.31
N MET A 128 11.22 -22.03 6.64
CA MET A 128 11.65 -23.36 6.24
C MET A 128 11.55 -23.59 4.73
N ASN A 129 10.54 -23.06 4.05
CA ASN A 129 10.46 -23.10 2.60
C ASN A 129 11.64 -22.40 1.95
N THR A 130 12.04 -21.23 2.46
CA THR A 130 13.24 -20.53 1.99
C THR A 130 14.50 -21.35 2.27
N ASN A 131 14.63 -21.93 3.46
CA ASN A 131 15.77 -22.77 3.82
C ASN A 131 15.89 -23.99 2.91
N GLU A 132 14.78 -24.71 2.66
CA GLU A 132 14.74 -25.91 1.82
C GLU A 132 15.06 -25.59 0.36
N VAL A 133 14.46 -24.53 -0.20
CA VAL A 133 14.73 -24.10 -1.58
C VAL A 133 16.20 -23.72 -1.77
N ILE A 134 16.76 -22.92 -0.87
CA ILE A 134 18.17 -22.52 -0.93
C ILE A 134 19.10 -23.72 -0.72
N SER A 135 18.78 -24.61 0.22
CA SER A 135 19.53 -25.85 0.47
C SER A 135 19.59 -26.72 -0.78
N ASN A 136 18.44 -27.05 -1.37
CA ASN A 136 18.38 -27.91 -2.54
C ASN A 136 19.02 -27.26 -3.78
N ARG A 137 18.87 -25.95 -3.95
CA ARG A 137 19.55 -25.22 -5.04
C ARG A 137 21.07 -25.17 -4.84
N ALA A 138 21.55 -25.01 -3.61
CA ALA A 138 22.97 -25.07 -3.31
C ALA A 138 23.55 -26.49 -3.50
N ILE A 139 22.82 -27.53 -3.12
CA ILE A 139 23.17 -28.93 -3.37
C ILE A 139 23.32 -29.19 -4.87
N GLU A 140 22.37 -28.72 -5.67
CA GLU A 140 22.41 -28.85 -7.12
C GLU A 140 23.64 -28.16 -7.73
N PHE A 141 23.98 -26.94 -7.29
CA PHE A 141 25.21 -26.28 -7.73
C PHE A 141 26.49 -27.05 -7.39
N MET A 142 26.44 -27.87 -6.34
CA MET A 142 27.54 -28.73 -5.91
C MET A 142 27.48 -30.14 -6.52
N GLY A 143 26.54 -30.39 -7.45
CA GLY A 143 26.36 -31.68 -8.12
C GLY A 143 25.78 -32.79 -7.22
N GLY A 144 25.17 -32.42 -6.09
CA GLY A 144 24.55 -33.37 -5.18
C GLY A 144 23.10 -33.72 -5.53
N GLU A 145 22.50 -34.60 -4.73
CA GLU A 145 21.13 -35.07 -4.92
C GLU A 145 20.13 -34.23 -4.10
N LEU A 146 19.10 -33.68 -4.74
CA LEU A 146 18.05 -32.91 -4.07
C LEU A 146 17.36 -33.75 -2.98
N GLY A 147 17.13 -33.15 -1.83
CA GLY A 147 16.48 -33.76 -0.67
C GLY A 147 17.39 -34.60 0.23
N SER A 148 18.62 -34.88 -0.21
CA SER A 148 19.65 -35.55 0.60
C SER A 148 20.10 -34.72 1.81
N LYS A 149 19.85 -33.40 1.77
CA LYS A 149 20.32 -32.40 2.76
C LYS A 149 21.84 -32.39 2.93
N THR A 150 22.56 -32.94 1.94
CA THR A 150 24.02 -33.07 1.91
C THR A 150 24.52 -32.56 0.55
N PRO A 151 25.56 -31.71 0.50
CA PRO A 151 26.33 -31.19 1.64
C PRO A 151 25.62 -30.05 2.40
N VAL A 152 24.52 -29.50 1.90
CA VAL A 152 23.88 -28.31 2.47
C VAL A 152 22.57 -28.65 3.21
N HIS A 153 22.64 -28.89 4.51
CA HIS A 153 21.47 -29.03 5.38
C HIS A 153 20.67 -27.72 5.57
N PRO A 154 19.33 -27.73 5.46
CA PRO A 154 18.51 -26.51 5.56
C PRO A 154 18.50 -25.86 6.95
N ASN A 155 18.64 -26.64 8.03
CA ASN A 155 18.69 -26.07 9.39
C ASN A 155 20.12 -25.68 9.78
N ASP A 156 21.01 -26.66 9.75
CA ASP A 156 22.38 -26.56 10.27
C ASP A 156 23.25 -25.60 9.48
N HIS A 157 22.99 -25.40 8.18
CA HIS A 157 23.75 -24.48 7.34
C HIS A 157 22.94 -23.24 6.97
N VAL A 158 21.80 -23.39 6.28
CA VAL A 158 21.03 -22.23 5.77
C VAL A 158 20.40 -21.41 6.90
N ASN A 159 19.93 -22.08 7.96
CA ASN A 159 19.33 -21.46 9.15
C ASN A 159 20.34 -21.31 10.32
N MET A 160 21.64 -21.45 10.08
CA MET A 160 22.66 -21.39 11.13
C MET A 160 22.61 -20.05 11.88
N GLY A 161 22.45 -20.12 13.21
CA GLY A 161 22.40 -18.96 14.09
C GLY A 161 21.09 -18.15 14.00
N GLN A 162 20.03 -18.71 13.41
CA GLN A 162 18.76 -18.03 13.19
C GLN A 162 17.60 -18.82 13.81
N SER A 163 16.50 -18.13 14.08
CA SER A 163 15.19 -18.70 14.39
C SER A 163 14.17 -18.17 13.40
N SER A 164 13.09 -18.91 13.13
CA SER A 164 11.97 -18.32 12.40
C SER A 164 11.41 -17.07 13.11
N ASN A 165 11.49 -17.07 14.45
CA ASN A 165 10.92 -16.01 15.28
C ASN A 165 11.65 -14.69 15.06
N ASP A 166 12.96 -14.68 14.75
CA ASP A 166 13.73 -13.46 14.48
C ASP A 166 14.06 -13.23 13.01
N SER A 167 14.09 -14.29 12.18
CA SER A 167 14.32 -14.17 10.73
C SER A 167 13.10 -13.63 9.97
N PHE A 168 11.90 -14.13 10.27
CA PHE A 168 10.67 -13.71 9.59
C PHE A 168 10.32 -12.23 9.85
N PRO A 169 10.27 -11.71 11.10
CA PRO A 169 10.05 -10.28 11.30
C PRO A 169 11.16 -9.40 10.72
N THR A 170 12.40 -9.88 10.67
CA THR A 170 13.48 -9.18 9.95
C THR A 170 13.15 -9.05 8.45
N ALA A 171 12.69 -10.12 7.82
CA ALA A 171 12.27 -10.06 6.42
C ALA A 171 11.01 -9.20 6.20
N MET A 172 10.06 -9.17 7.14
CA MET A 172 8.92 -8.26 7.09
C MET A 172 9.37 -6.80 6.98
N HIS A 173 10.32 -6.40 7.81
CA HIS A 173 10.88 -5.05 7.83
C HIS A 173 11.66 -4.73 6.55
N ILE A 174 12.52 -5.64 6.09
CA ILE A 174 13.26 -5.49 4.84
C ILE A 174 12.30 -5.33 3.65
N ALA A 175 11.29 -6.20 3.54
CA ALA A 175 10.31 -6.16 2.45
C ALA A 175 9.52 -4.83 2.46
N ALA A 176 9.06 -4.39 3.63
CA ALA A 176 8.31 -3.14 3.76
C ALA A 176 9.15 -1.93 3.33
N VAL A 177 10.39 -1.80 3.84
CA VAL A 177 11.29 -0.71 3.48
C VAL A 177 11.59 -0.70 1.99
N MET A 178 11.94 -1.86 1.41
CA MET A 178 12.25 -1.95 -0.01
C MET A 178 11.06 -1.56 -0.88
N GLU A 179 9.85 -2.03 -0.57
CA GLU A 179 8.65 -1.67 -1.33
C GLU A 179 8.23 -0.22 -1.13
N ILE A 180 8.45 0.37 0.05
CA ILE A 180 8.22 1.79 0.30
C ILE A 180 9.09 2.64 -0.63
N HIS A 181 10.39 2.35 -0.70
CA HIS A 181 11.32 3.10 -1.55
C HIS A 181 11.14 2.81 -3.04
N ARG A 182 10.76 1.58 -3.41
CA ARG A 182 10.62 1.15 -4.80
C ARG A 182 9.30 1.57 -5.44
N VAL A 183 8.21 1.59 -4.68
CA VAL A 183 6.85 1.75 -5.23
C VAL A 183 6.13 2.95 -4.63
N LEU A 184 6.01 3.02 -3.31
CA LEU A 184 5.14 4.00 -2.66
C LEU A 184 5.67 5.44 -2.76
N LEU A 185 6.90 5.69 -2.31
CA LEU A 185 7.49 7.03 -2.33
C LEU A 185 7.61 7.58 -3.76
N PRO A 186 8.08 6.82 -4.77
CA PRO A 186 8.07 7.28 -6.15
C PRO A 186 6.67 7.64 -6.67
N GLY A 187 5.66 6.80 -6.39
CA GLY A 187 4.28 7.07 -6.81
C GLY A 187 3.69 8.32 -6.18
N LEU A 188 3.87 8.52 -4.87
CA LEU A 188 3.42 9.72 -4.17
C LEU A 188 4.17 10.99 -4.65
N ARG A 189 5.48 10.91 -4.87
CA ARG A 189 6.28 12.04 -5.39
C ARG A 189 5.87 12.42 -6.81
N LYS A 190 5.53 11.43 -7.64
CA LYS A 190 5.01 11.67 -8.99
C LYS A 190 3.67 12.42 -8.94
N LEU A 191 2.74 11.97 -8.10
CA LEU A 191 1.46 12.64 -7.90
C LEU A 191 1.63 14.06 -7.34
N HIS A 192 2.52 14.24 -6.36
CA HIS A 192 2.85 15.55 -5.80
C HIS A 192 3.31 16.52 -6.89
N ALA A 193 4.28 16.11 -7.72
CA ALA A 193 4.83 16.95 -8.79
C ALA A 193 3.76 17.34 -9.82
N ALA A 194 2.86 16.41 -10.18
CA ALA A 194 1.77 16.72 -11.11
C ALA A 194 0.74 17.69 -10.51
N LEU A 195 0.39 17.54 -9.23
CA LEU A 195 -0.48 18.48 -8.54
C LEU A 195 0.17 19.87 -8.42
N ASP A 196 1.47 19.94 -8.12
CA ASP A 196 2.21 21.20 -8.05
C ASP A 196 2.24 21.92 -9.41
N ALA A 197 2.41 21.18 -10.50
CA ALA A 197 2.28 21.74 -11.84
C ALA A 197 0.87 22.30 -12.11
N LYS A 198 -0.18 21.60 -11.66
CA LYS A 198 -1.57 22.10 -11.76
C LYS A 198 -1.85 23.32 -10.89
N VAL A 199 -1.18 23.46 -9.74
CA VAL A 199 -1.25 24.69 -8.94
C VAL A 199 -0.80 25.89 -9.76
N ALA A 200 0.35 25.78 -10.44
CA ALA A 200 0.86 26.85 -11.29
C ALA A 200 0.00 27.09 -12.53
N GLU A 201 -0.48 26.03 -13.19
CA GLU A 201 -1.34 26.13 -14.37
C GLU A 201 -2.70 26.80 -14.07
N PHE A 202 -3.25 26.54 -12.88
CA PHE A 202 -4.55 27.04 -12.46
C PHE A 202 -4.47 28.32 -11.62
N ASP A 203 -3.27 28.90 -11.51
CA ASP A 203 -3.11 30.19 -10.87
C ASP A 203 -3.91 31.29 -11.59
N GLY A 204 -4.48 32.20 -10.82
CA GLY A 204 -5.35 33.26 -11.34
C GLY A 204 -6.73 32.82 -11.86
N ILE A 205 -7.06 31.52 -11.93
CA ILE A 205 -8.42 31.07 -12.30
C ILE A 205 -9.33 31.19 -11.07
N ILE A 206 -10.10 32.27 -10.98
CA ILE A 206 -11.01 32.51 -9.86
C ILE A 206 -12.29 31.68 -10.04
N LYS A 207 -12.61 30.87 -9.03
CA LYS A 207 -13.81 30.04 -8.94
C LYS A 207 -14.59 30.34 -7.67
N ILE A 208 -15.80 29.79 -7.58
CA ILE A 208 -16.55 29.81 -6.33
C ILE A 208 -16.08 28.69 -5.40
N GLY A 209 -15.78 29.03 -4.15
CA GLY A 209 -15.54 28.04 -3.10
C GLY A 209 -16.84 27.34 -2.71
N ARG A 210 -16.75 26.15 -2.11
CA ARG A 210 -17.91 25.45 -1.55
C ARG A 210 -17.61 24.90 -0.16
N THR A 211 -18.49 25.23 0.78
CA THR A 211 -18.49 24.67 2.14
C THR A 211 -19.87 24.10 2.41
N HIS A 212 -19.95 22.90 3.01
CA HIS A 212 -21.22 22.18 3.20
C HIS A 212 -21.97 21.93 1.87
N THR A 213 -21.23 21.79 0.77
CA THR A 213 -21.72 21.71 -0.62
C THR A 213 -22.62 22.88 -1.06
N GLN A 214 -22.59 24.01 -0.35
CA GLN A 214 -23.23 25.25 -0.75
C GLN A 214 -22.19 26.21 -1.32
N ASP A 215 -22.63 27.14 -2.15
CA ASP A 215 -21.82 28.28 -2.59
C ASP A 215 -21.20 29.01 -1.39
N ALA A 216 -19.93 29.40 -1.51
CA ALA A 216 -19.18 30.16 -0.52
C ALA A 216 -18.45 31.35 -1.19
N THR A 217 -17.39 31.88 -0.58
CA THR A 217 -16.63 32.99 -1.16
C THR A 217 -15.71 32.54 -2.31
N PRO A 218 -15.25 33.46 -3.18
CA PRO A 218 -14.28 33.15 -4.22
C PRO A 218 -12.95 32.63 -3.68
N MET A 219 -12.28 31.82 -4.49
CA MET A 219 -10.89 31.36 -4.33
C MET A 219 -10.33 31.03 -5.71
N THR A 220 -9.01 30.90 -5.87
CA THR A 220 -8.45 30.40 -7.14
C THR A 220 -8.49 28.87 -7.20
N LEU A 221 -8.59 28.32 -8.41
CA LEU A 221 -8.44 26.89 -8.64
C LEU A 221 -7.02 26.41 -8.25
N GLY A 222 -6.01 27.26 -8.45
CA GLY A 222 -4.65 27.05 -7.93
C GLY A 222 -4.62 26.90 -6.40
N GLN A 223 -5.34 27.75 -5.64
CA GLN A 223 -5.47 27.62 -4.18
C GLN A 223 -6.11 26.28 -3.79
N GLU A 224 -7.16 25.84 -4.50
CA GLU A 224 -7.81 24.55 -4.25
C GLU A 224 -6.84 23.37 -4.46
N PHE A 225 -6.13 23.36 -5.60
CA PHE A 225 -5.13 22.34 -5.91
C PHE A 225 -3.91 22.38 -4.99
N SER A 226 -3.59 23.55 -4.42
CA SER A 226 -2.49 23.67 -3.46
C SER A 226 -2.78 22.88 -2.18
N GLY A 227 -4.06 22.80 -1.78
CA GLY A 227 -4.49 21.94 -0.68
C GLY A 227 -4.24 20.45 -0.98
N TYR A 228 -4.53 20.00 -2.21
CA TYR A 228 -4.27 18.62 -2.63
C TYR A 228 -2.77 18.30 -2.64
N ARG A 229 -1.96 19.18 -3.25
CA ARG A 229 -0.50 19.07 -3.26
C ARG A 229 0.03 18.96 -1.84
N GLU A 230 -0.41 19.83 -0.93
CA GLU A 230 0.01 19.83 0.47
C GLU A 230 -0.35 18.53 1.20
N GLN A 231 -1.55 17.99 0.96
CA GLN A 231 -1.94 16.69 1.53
C GLN A 231 -1.01 15.55 1.06
N ILE A 232 -0.53 15.58 -0.18
CA ILE A 232 0.44 14.60 -0.68
C ILE A 232 1.85 14.86 -0.11
N ALA A 233 2.26 16.11 0.06
CA ALA A 233 3.53 16.47 0.71
C ALA A 233 3.58 15.89 2.15
N TYR A 234 2.53 16.11 2.94
CA TYR A 234 2.41 15.49 4.26
C TYR A 234 2.30 13.97 4.21
N SER A 235 1.71 13.40 3.15
CA SER A 235 1.67 11.95 2.97
C SER A 235 3.08 11.36 2.81
N ILE A 236 3.94 12.00 2.02
CA ILE A 236 5.35 11.63 1.87
C ILE A 236 6.08 11.72 3.22
N GLN A 237 5.92 12.83 3.95
CA GLN A 237 6.53 13.00 5.27
C GLN A 237 6.10 11.93 6.28
N ARG A 238 4.82 11.53 6.28
CA ARG A 238 4.32 10.45 7.15
C ARG A 238 5.00 9.11 6.87
N VAL A 239 5.23 8.78 5.59
CA VAL A 239 5.95 7.56 5.20
C VAL A 239 7.41 7.65 5.63
N GLU A 240 8.06 8.80 5.42
CA GLU A 240 9.46 8.99 5.79
C GLU A 240 9.65 8.95 7.32
N ALA A 241 8.68 9.44 8.10
CA ALA A 241 8.72 9.47 9.55
C ALA A 241 8.68 8.07 10.20
N VAL A 242 8.06 7.07 9.56
CA VAL A 242 7.98 5.70 10.10
C VAL A 242 9.19 4.82 9.72
N LEU A 243 9.98 5.22 8.72
CA LEU A 243 11.14 4.46 8.25
C LEU A 243 12.18 4.17 9.35
N PRO A 244 12.54 5.11 10.25
CA PRO A 244 13.45 4.83 11.37
C PRO A 244 13.03 3.66 12.26
N ASN A 245 11.72 3.42 12.42
CA ASN A 245 11.21 2.30 13.20
C ASN A 245 11.25 0.99 12.41
N LEU A 246 11.00 1.04 11.09
CA LEU A 246 11.14 -0.12 10.21
C LEU A 246 12.60 -0.56 10.01
N TYR A 247 13.58 0.33 10.16
CA TYR A 247 15.00 -0.03 10.05
C TYR A 247 15.52 -0.90 11.21
N LYS A 248 14.76 -1.06 12.30
CA LYS A 248 15.16 -1.84 13.48
C LYS A 248 14.84 -3.31 13.28
N LEU A 249 15.85 -4.17 13.24
CA LEU A 249 15.72 -5.60 12.91
C LEU A 249 15.74 -6.50 14.15
N ALA A 250 14.90 -7.55 14.11
CA ALA A 250 14.78 -8.56 15.17
C ALA A 250 15.92 -9.59 15.18
N LEU A 251 16.60 -9.79 14.05
CA LEU A 251 17.63 -10.83 13.88
C LEU A 251 18.71 -10.78 14.96
N GLY A 252 19.03 -11.94 15.54
CA GLY A 252 19.87 -12.09 16.72
C GLY A 252 19.06 -12.23 18.01
N GLY A 253 17.74 -12.05 17.98
CA GLY A 253 16.83 -12.35 19.09
C GLY A 253 16.60 -13.86 19.29
N THR A 254 16.78 -14.66 18.24
CA THR A 254 16.60 -16.13 18.22
C THR A 254 15.19 -16.56 18.63
N ALA A 255 15.04 -17.50 19.56
CA ALA A 255 13.74 -18.07 19.91
C ALA A 255 12.83 -17.08 20.65
N VAL A 256 13.36 -16.39 21.66
CA VAL A 256 12.56 -15.60 22.63
C VAL A 256 13.16 -14.23 22.95
N GLY A 257 14.22 -13.81 22.26
CA GLY A 257 14.84 -12.49 22.41
C GLY A 257 16.17 -12.49 23.16
N THR A 258 16.58 -13.62 23.75
CA THR A 258 17.82 -13.73 24.55
C THR A 258 19.09 -13.88 23.72
N GLY A 259 18.96 -14.22 22.43
CA GLY A 259 20.11 -14.52 21.57
C GLY A 259 20.77 -15.88 21.84
N LEU A 260 20.08 -16.81 22.51
CA LEU A 260 20.60 -18.16 22.75
C LEU A 260 21.02 -18.84 21.44
N ASN A 261 22.16 -19.53 21.45
CA ASN A 261 22.78 -20.16 20.27
C ASN A 261 23.30 -19.18 19.20
N THR A 262 23.52 -17.91 19.55
CA THR A 262 24.31 -16.95 18.75
C THR A 262 25.62 -16.57 19.45
N THR A 263 26.40 -15.68 18.84
CA THR A 263 27.62 -15.11 19.43
C THR A 263 27.41 -13.66 19.81
N LYS A 264 28.06 -13.20 20.89
CA LYS A 264 28.04 -11.79 21.29
C LYS A 264 28.45 -10.90 20.11
N GLY A 265 27.63 -9.90 19.79
CA GLY A 265 27.83 -8.98 18.67
C GLY A 265 27.20 -9.43 17.34
N TYR A 266 26.64 -10.64 17.27
CA TYR A 266 25.97 -11.16 16.06
C TYR A 266 24.93 -10.20 15.50
N ASP A 267 24.07 -9.68 16.39
CA ASP A 267 22.93 -8.83 16.06
C ASP A 267 23.33 -7.49 15.40
N LYS A 268 24.42 -6.87 15.85
CA LYS A 268 24.96 -5.63 15.26
C LYS A 268 25.66 -5.90 13.94
N GLU A 269 26.49 -6.94 13.88
CA GLU A 269 27.25 -7.27 12.67
C GLU A 269 26.33 -7.74 11.53
N ILE A 270 25.33 -8.58 11.83
CA ILE A 270 24.39 -9.05 10.81
C ILE A 270 23.52 -7.90 10.27
N ALA A 271 23.09 -6.97 11.14
CA ALA A 271 22.35 -5.78 10.71
C ALA A 271 23.21 -4.90 9.79
N ALA A 272 24.51 -4.75 10.08
CA ALA A 272 25.43 -4.01 9.22
C ALA A 272 25.62 -4.68 7.84
N ILE A 273 25.72 -6.01 7.80
CA ILE A 273 25.79 -6.76 6.53
C ILE A 273 24.50 -6.58 5.73
N ILE A 274 23.33 -6.65 6.39
CA ILE A 274 22.03 -6.39 5.73
C ILE A 274 21.95 -4.96 5.21
N ALA A 275 22.42 -3.98 5.99
CA ALA A 275 22.46 -2.58 5.57
C ALA A 275 23.35 -2.39 4.33
N GLU A 276 24.52 -3.04 4.31
CA GLU A 276 25.42 -3.02 3.16
C GLU A 276 24.81 -3.69 1.93
N GLU A 277 24.15 -4.84 2.10
CA GLU A 277 23.51 -5.60 1.02
C GLU A 277 22.34 -4.81 0.40
N THR A 278 21.52 -4.19 1.24
CA THR A 278 20.29 -3.52 0.82
C THR A 278 20.46 -2.03 0.49
N LYS A 279 21.58 -1.42 0.90
CA LYS A 279 21.84 0.03 0.84
C LYS A 279 20.85 0.89 1.64
N PHE A 280 20.17 0.29 2.62
CA PHE A 280 19.32 0.99 3.58
C PHE A 280 19.94 0.93 4.99
N PRO A 281 19.70 1.93 5.85
CA PRO A 281 20.37 2.06 7.14
C PRO A 281 19.74 1.15 8.21
N PHE A 282 19.65 -0.15 7.92
CA PHE A 282 19.17 -1.13 8.88
C PHE A 282 20.10 -1.22 10.09
N VAL A 283 19.49 -1.32 11.26
CA VAL A 283 20.17 -1.42 12.55
C VAL A 283 19.53 -2.52 13.38
N THR A 284 20.24 -3.01 14.37
CA THR A 284 19.68 -3.99 15.30
C THR A 284 18.63 -3.33 16.20
N ALA A 285 17.50 -4.00 16.45
CA ALA A 285 16.49 -3.48 17.37
C ALA A 285 17.08 -3.35 18.80
N PRO A 286 16.84 -2.23 19.51
CA PRO A 286 17.41 -2.01 20.84
C PRO A 286 16.86 -2.99 21.89
N ASN A 287 15.65 -3.51 21.68
CA ASN A 287 15.03 -4.53 22.52
C ASN A 287 14.53 -5.68 21.64
N LYS A 288 15.07 -6.88 21.84
CA LYS A 288 14.70 -8.07 21.06
C LYS A 288 13.39 -8.70 21.53
N PHE A 289 13.00 -8.51 22.78
CA PHE A 289 11.74 -9.04 23.29
C PHE A 289 10.57 -8.30 22.63
N GLU A 290 10.63 -6.97 22.54
CA GLU A 290 9.64 -6.16 21.83
C GLU A 290 9.57 -6.54 20.33
N ALA A 291 10.72 -6.62 19.66
CA ALA A 291 10.78 -6.94 18.23
C ALA A 291 10.21 -8.33 17.85
N LEU A 292 10.08 -9.25 18.82
CA LEU A 292 9.50 -10.57 18.63
C LEU A 292 8.02 -10.61 19.09
N ALA A 293 7.76 -10.12 20.30
CA ALA A 293 6.48 -10.15 20.99
C ALA A 293 5.45 -9.18 20.43
N ALA A 294 5.91 -8.09 19.81
CA ALA A 294 5.08 -7.05 19.19
C ALA A 294 5.49 -6.84 17.72
N ASN A 295 4.75 -5.99 17.00
CA ASN A 295 5.06 -5.56 15.63
C ASN A 295 4.62 -4.10 15.43
N ASP A 296 4.91 -3.25 16.41
CA ASP A 296 4.35 -1.88 16.49
C ASP A 296 4.80 -1.01 15.31
N ALA A 297 6.04 -1.16 14.84
CA ALA A 297 6.52 -0.46 13.65
C ALA A 297 5.70 -0.79 12.38
N ILE A 298 5.18 -2.02 12.26
CA ILE A 298 4.31 -2.43 11.15
C ILE A 298 2.91 -1.83 11.30
N VAL A 299 2.38 -1.77 12.52
CA VAL A 299 1.09 -1.11 12.83
C VAL A 299 1.17 0.39 12.55
N GLU A 300 2.24 1.04 13.00
CA GLU A 300 2.50 2.46 12.80
C GLU A 300 2.61 2.80 11.30
N ALA A 301 3.42 2.02 10.55
CA ALA A 301 3.51 2.17 9.11
C ALA A 301 2.14 2.01 8.42
N SER A 302 1.34 1.02 8.85
CA SER A 302 -0.03 0.86 8.34
C SER A 302 -0.94 2.04 8.69
N GLY A 303 -0.81 2.63 9.88
CA GLY A 303 -1.56 3.83 10.29
C GLY A 303 -1.21 5.07 9.45
N ALA A 304 0.06 5.22 9.07
CA ALA A 304 0.47 6.23 8.10
C ALA A 304 -0.26 6.02 6.76
N LEU A 305 -0.27 4.79 6.21
CA LEU A 305 -0.98 4.48 4.96
C LEU A 305 -2.49 4.71 5.05
N ASN A 306 -3.11 4.43 6.19
CA ASN A 306 -4.53 4.73 6.44
C ASN A 306 -4.82 6.24 6.31
N THR A 307 -3.96 7.08 6.87
CA THR A 307 -4.08 8.54 6.76
C THR A 307 -3.90 9.03 5.31
N ILE A 308 -2.99 8.40 4.57
CA ILE A 308 -2.76 8.69 3.15
C ILE A 308 -4.00 8.32 2.33
N ALA A 309 -4.60 7.16 2.59
CA ALA A 309 -5.85 6.73 1.93
C ALA A 309 -6.99 7.72 2.16
N CYS A 310 -7.15 8.25 3.38
CA CYS A 310 -8.14 9.31 3.65
C CYS A 310 -7.88 10.58 2.82
N SER A 311 -6.61 10.97 2.67
CA SER A 311 -6.21 12.14 1.89
C SER A 311 -6.48 11.95 0.39
N LEU A 312 -6.06 10.81 -0.17
CA LEU A 312 -6.31 10.45 -1.57
C LEU A 312 -7.81 10.33 -1.89
N MET A 313 -8.59 9.75 -0.98
CA MET A 313 -10.05 9.65 -1.09
C MET A 313 -10.68 11.03 -1.26
N LYS A 314 -10.27 12.02 -0.44
CA LYS A 314 -10.77 13.39 -0.54
C LYS A 314 -10.41 14.02 -1.89
N ILE A 315 -9.15 13.95 -2.30
CA ILE A 315 -8.65 14.53 -3.55
C ILE A 315 -9.42 13.96 -4.76
N ALA A 316 -9.52 12.64 -4.86
CA ALA A 316 -10.22 11.98 -5.96
C ALA A 316 -11.74 12.27 -5.95
N ASN A 317 -12.36 12.38 -4.77
CA ASN A 317 -13.76 12.74 -4.65
C ASN A 317 -14.02 14.17 -5.13
N ASP A 318 -13.18 15.13 -4.75
CA ASP A 318 -13.32 16.51 -5.23
C ASP A 318 -13.16 16.57 -6.75
N ILE A 319 -12.12 15.93 -7.31
CA ILE A 319 -11.86 15.95 -8.75
C ILE A 319 -13.06 15.40 -9.55
N ARG A 320 -13.67 14.27 -9.12
CA ARG A 320 -14.86 13.75 -9.80
C ARG A 320 -16.10 14.61 -9.61
N PHE A 321 -16.26 15.31 -8.47
CA PHE A 321 -17.38 16.23 -8.27
C PHE A 321 -17.23 17.45 -9.18
N LEU A 322 -16.05 18.05 -9.22
CA LEU A 322 -15.74 19.19 -10.09
C LEU A 322 -15.83 18.81 -11.58
N GLY A 323 -15.51 17.57 -11.94
CA GLY A 323 -15.68 17.01 -13.28
C GLY A 323 -17.08 16.47 -13.60
N SER A 324 -18.06 16.59 -12.70
CA SER A 324 -19.41 16.08 -12.94
C SER A 324 -20.15 16.88 -14.03
N GLY A 325 -20.78 16.19 -14.99
CA GLY A 325 -21.41 16.86 -16.13
C GLY A 325 -21.74 15.91 -17.29
N PRO A 326 -21.73 16.38 -18.56
CA PRO A 326 -21.26 17.70 -19.00
C PRO A 326 -22.31 18.83 -18.91
N ARG A 327 -23.60 18.50 -18.66
CA ARG A 327 -24.69 19.51 -18.67
C ARG A 327 -25.48 19.64 -17.36
N SER A 328 -25.40 18.63 -16.49
CA SER A 328 -26.26 18.52 -15.30
C SER A 328 -25.46 18.31 -14.01
N GLY A 329 -24.21 18.75 -13.99
CA GLY A 329 -23.31 18.71 -12.83
C GLY A 329 -22.62 20.05 -12.61
N LEU A 330 -21.49 20.04 -11.89
CA LEU A 330 -20.69 21.25 -11.66
C LEU A 330 -19.94 21.70 -12.92
N GLY A 331 -19.28 20.76 -13.62
CA GLY A 331 -18.60 20.99 -14.89
C GLY A 331 -17.45 22.00 -14.83
N GLU A 332 -16.81 22.18 -13.67
CA GLU A 332 -15.69 23.11 -13.51
C GLU A 332 -14.39 22.53 -14.08
N LEU A 333 -14.25 21.21 -14.08
CA LEU A 333 -13.10 20.52 -14.67
C LEU A 333 -13.52 19.64 -15.86
N ASN A 334 -12.69 19.63 -16.89
CA ASN A 334 -12.72 18.61 -17.93
C ASN A 334 -11.69 17.54 -17.58
N LEU A 335 -12.13 16.29 -17.44
CA LEU A 335 -11.24 15.16 -17.16
C LEU A 335 -10.89 14.40 -18.45
N PRO A 336 -9.70 13.80 -18.55
CA PRO A 336 -9.32 13.00 -19.71
C PRO A 336 -10.30 11.85 -20.01
N ALA A 337 -10.59 11.64 -21.29
CA ALA A 337 -11.42 10.54 -21.77
C ALA A 337 -10.56 9.35 -22.21
N ASN A 338 -10.30 8.42 -21.29
CA ASN A 338 -9.43 7.27 -21.55
C ASN A 338 -10.16 6.08 -22.21
N GLU A 339 -11.45 5.92 -21.93
CA GLU A 339 -12.27 4.84 -22.48
C GLU A 339 -13.74 5.25 -22.65
N PRO A 340 -14.52 4.55 -23.49
CA PRO A 340 -15.97 4.71 -23.55
C PRO A 340 -16.62 4.43 -22.19
N GLY A 341 -17.33 5.41 -21.63
CA GLY A 341 -17.87 5.35 -20.27
C GLY A 341 -19.21 4.63 -20.13
N SER A 342 -19.82 4.14 -21.23
CA SER A 342 -21.08 3.41 -21.14
C SER A 342 -21.28 2.48 -22.32
N SER A 343 -21.80 1.28 -22.04
CA SER A 343 -22.24 0.33 -23.06
C SER A 343 -23.53 0.73 -23.78
N ILE A 344 -24.31 1.69 -23.24
CA ILE A 344 -25.65 2.05 -23.74
C ILE A 344 -25.83 3.56 -24.02
N MET A 345 -25.00 4.42 -23.45
CA MET A 345 -25.05 5.88 -23.67
C MET A 345 -23.84 6.33 -24.53
N PRO A 346 -23.98 6.41 -25.87
CA PRO A 346 -22.92 6.88 -26.74
C PRO A 346 -22.41 8.26 -26.33
N GLY A 347 -21.08 8.43 -26.30
CA GLY A 347 -20.42 9.69 -25.95
C GLY A 347 -20.28 9.98 -24.45
N LYS A 348 -20.81 9.13 -23.55
CA LYS A 348 -20.57 9.27 -22.10
C LYS A 348 -19.14 8.88 -21.74
N VAL A 349 -18.48 9.71 -20.94
CA VAL A 349 -17.15 9.47 -20.35
C VAL A 349 -17.29 9.57 -18.83
N ASN A 350 -16.68 8.63 -18.10
CA ASN A 350 -16.75 8.55 -16.63
C ASN A 350 -15.40 8.90 -15.98
N PRO A 351 -15.39 9.36 -14.72
CA PRO A 351 -14.16 9.62 -13.96
C PRO A 351 -13.55 8.32 -13.39
N THR A 352 -13.29 7.33 -14.23
CA THR A 352 -12.88 5.95 -13.84
C THR A 352 -11.58 5.90 -13.02
N GLN A 353 -10.64 6.81 -13.28
CA GLN A 353 -9.42 6.91 -12.47
C GLN A 353 -9.70 7.37 -11.04
N CYS A 354 -10.69 8.25 -10.83
CA CYS A 354 -11.16 8.63 -9.50
C CYS A 354 -11.87 7.44 -8.82
N GLU A 355 -12.65 6.66 -9.56
CA GLU A 355 -13.32 5.46 -9.06
C GLU A 355 -12.30 4.41 -8.61
N ALA A 356 -11.27 4.15 -9.42
CA ALA A 356 -10.23 3.18 -9.11
C ALA A 356 -9.46 3.52 -7.83
N ILE A 357 -8.96 4.76 -7.71
CA ILE A 357 -8.18 5.16 -6.53
C ILE A 357 -9.03 5.24 -5.26
N THR A 358 -10.32 5.57 -5.37
CA THR A 358 -11.23 5.58 -4.19
C THR A 358 -11.55 4.16 -3.71
N MET A 359 -11.68 3.17 -4.60
CA MET A 359 -11.76 1.76 -4.22
C MET A 359 -10.46 1.26 -3.56
N VAL A 360 -9.30 1.68 -4.07
CA VAL A 360 -8.00 1.40 -3.44
C VAL A 360 -7.95 1.95 -2.03
N CYS A 361 -8.39 3.20 -1.82
CA CYS A 361 -8.43 3.81 -0.49
C CYS A 361 -9.29 2.99 0.50
N ALA A 362 -10.47 2.52 0.07
CA ALA A 362 -11.31 1.66 0.90
C ALA A 362 -10.61 0.34 1.27
N GLN A 363 -9.91 -0.29 0.31
CA GLN A 363 -9.16 -1.52 0.57
C GLN A 363 -8.00 -1.28 1.56
N VAL A 364 -7.26 -0.18 1.43
CA VAL A 364 -6.17 0.16 2.35
C VAL A 364 -6.68 0.38 3.78
N ILE A 365 -7.82 1.05 3.94
CA ILE A 365 -8.44 1.25 5.25
C ILE A 365 -8.85 -0.11 5.85
N GLY A 366 -9.44 -1.00 5.06
CA GLY A 366 -9.75 -2.37 5.49
C GLY A 366 -8.51 -3.18 5.89
N ASN A 367 -7.44 -3.08 5.10
CA ASN A 367 -6.15 -3.71 5.40
C ASN A 367 -5.59 -3.19 6.74
N HIS A 368 -5.70 -1.88 7.02
CA HIS A 368 -5.24 -1.29 8.27
C HIS A 368 -5.98 -1.87 9.50
N VAL A 369 -7.28 -2.12 9.40
CA VAL A 369 -8.03 -2.79 10.46
C VAL A 369 -7.46 -4.20 10.72
N ALA A 370 -7.19 -4.97 9.66
CA ALA A 370 -6.59 -6.30 9.80
C ALA A 370 -5.19 -6.25 10.43
N VAL A 371 -4.36 -5.27 10.06
CA VAL A 371 -3.03 -5.07 10.68
C VAL A 371 -3.16 -4.69 12.15
N THR A 372 -4.10 -3.82 12.50
CA THR A 372 -4.35 -3.38 13.88
C THR A 372 -4.78 -4.56 14.75
N VAL A 373 -5.71 -5.38 14.27
CA VAL A 373 -6.12 -6.62 14.96
C VAL A 373 -4.93 -7.57 15.09
N GLY A 374 -4.12 -7.76 14.05
CA GLY A 374 -2.92 -8.59 14.14
C GLY A 374 -1.91 -8.07 15.18
N GLY A 375 -1.69 -6.76 15.21
CA GLY A 375 -0.80 -6.10 16.17
C GLY A 375 -1.22 -6.29 17.61
N SER A 376 -2.53 -6.20 17.90
CA SER A 376 -3.07 -6.34 19.25
C SER A 376 -3.08 -7.77 19.80
N ASN A 377 -2.75 -8.79 19.00
CA ASN A 377 -2.84 -10.20 19.37
C ASN A 377 -1.47 -10.86 19.66
N GLY A 378 -0.52 -10.08 20.20
CA GLY A 378 0.72 -10.61 20.76
C GLY A 378 0.48 -11.37 22.08
N HIS A 379 1.15 -12.51 22.27
CA HIS A 379 1.06 -13.30 23.50
C HIS A 379 2.46 -13.66 23.99
N PHE A 380 2.79 -13.24 25.22
CA PHE A 380 4.11 -13.47 25.83
C PHE A 380 5.26 -13.06 24.90
N GLU A 381 6.20 -13.95 24.58
CA GLU A 381 7.42 -13.63 23.83
C GLU A 381 7.25 -13.56 22.30
N LEU A 382 6.06 -13.84 21.74
CA LEU A 382 5.87 -13.88 20.29
C LEU A 382 4.47 -13.46 19.84
N ASN A 383 4.39 -12.48 18.93
CA ASN A 383 3.17 -12.26 18.15
C ASN A 383 3.11 -13.24 16.98
N VAL A 384 2.00 -13.97 16.87
CA VAL A 384 1.76 -15.02 15.86
C VAL A 384 0.73 -14.60 14.80
N PHE A 385 0.67 -13.31 14.48
CA PHE A 385 -0.12 -12.75 13.38
C PHE A 385 0.78 -12.15 12.28
N LYS A 386 2.08 -12.48 12.30
CA LYS A 386 3.10 -11.88 11.43
C LYS A 386 2.76 -11.97 9.93
N PRO A 387 2.39 -13.14 9.36
CA PRO A 387 2.01 -13.25 7.94
C PRO A 387 0.87 -12.33 7.51
N VAL A 388 -0.22 -12.25 8.27
CA VAL A 388 -1.39 -11.45 7.89
C VAL A 388 -1.08 -9.96 7.96
N MET A 389 -0.29 -9.53 8.96
CA MET A 389 0.14 -8.15 9.09
C MET A 389 0.98 -7.71 7.90
N ILE A 390 2.04 -8.47 7.56
CA ILE A 390 2.93 -8.08 6.45
C ILE A 390 2.24 -8.17 5.09
N SER A 391 1.36 -9.16 4.88
CA SER A 391 0.61 -9.28 3.63
C SER A 391 -0.27 -8.05 3.37
N ASN A 392 -0.99 -7.59 4.40
CA ASN A 392 -1.82 -6.40 4.31
C ASN A 392 -1.00 -5.12 4.13
N LEU A 393 0.14 -4.98 4.83
CA LEU A 393 1.02 -3.82 4.67
C LEU A 393 1.60 -3.74 3.25
N ILE A 394 2.17 -4.84 2.73
CA ILE A 394 2.75 -4.88 1.39
C ILE A 394 1.68 -4.63 0.32
N SER A 395 0.49 -5.21 0.48
CA SER A 395 -0.66 -4.94 -0.40
C SER A 395 -1.00 -3.44 -0.43
N SER A 396 -1.11 -2.79 0.74
CA SER A 396 -1.41 -1.35 0.81
C SER A 396 -0.32 -0.47 0.21
N ILE A 397 0.96 -0.78 0.46
CA ILE A 397 2.11 -0.08 -0.16
C ILE A 397 2.01 -0.13 -1.68
N ARG A 398 1.77 -1.33 -2.23
CA ARG A 398 1.65 -1.56 -3.67
C ARG A 398 0.46 -0.82 -4.27
N LEU A 399 -0.72 -0.97 -3.68
CA LEU A 399 -1.96 -0.38 -4.18
C LEU A 399 -1.88 1.16 -4.20
N ILE A 400 -1.35 1.79 -3.14
CA ILE A 400 -1.20 3.25 -3.12
C ILE A 400 -0.19 3.71 -4.17
N GLY A 401 1.00 3.10 -4.23
CA GLY A 401 2.02 3.53 -5.19
C GLY A 401 1.57 3.38 -6.64
N ASP A 402 1.01 2.24 -7.02
CA ASP A 402 0.52 1.99 -8.38
C ASP A 402 -0.67 2.91 -8.73
N SER A 403 -1.63 3.08 -7.82
CA SER A 403 -2.79 3.94 -8.07
C SER A 403 -2.42 5.43 -8.12
N ALA A 404 -1.45 5.89 -7.34
CA ALA A 404 -0.94 7.25 -7.42
C ALA A 404 -0.32 7.52 -8.81
N VAL A 405 0.46 6.58 -9.35
CA VAL A 405 1.02 6.69 -10.71
C VAL A 405 -0.09 6.71 -11.75
N ALA A 406 -1.01 5.73 -11.72
CA ALA A 406 -2.10 5.63 -12.70
C ALA A 406 -3.03 6.85 -12.67
N PHE A 407 -3.39 7.32 -11.47
CA PHE A 407 -4.21 8.52 -11.29
C PHE A 407 -3.48 9.77 -11.79
N THR A 408 -2.17 9.85 -11.61
CA THR A 408 -1.37 10.95 -12.14
C THR A 408 -1.40 10.98 -13.66
N ASP A 409 -1.02 9.87 -14.29
CA ASP A 409 -0.81 9.79 -15.74
C ASP A 409 -2.12 9.88 -16.52
N ASN A 410 -3.16 9.21 -16.04
CA ASN A 410 -4.42 9.05 -16.77
C ASN A 410 -5.52 10.01 -16.30
N CYS A 411 -5.25 10.88 -15.32
CA CYS A 411 -6.22 11.87 -14.85
C CYS A 411 -5.56 13.22 -14.58
N VAL A 412 -4.76 13.34 -13.52
CA VAL A 412 -4.28 14.64 -13.01
C VAL A 412 -3.56 15.48 -14.06
N VAL A 413 -2.64 14.89 -14.82
CA VAL A 413 -1.87 15.60 -15.84
C VAL A 413 -2.78 16.23 -16.91
N GLY A 414 -3.83 15.52 -17.31
CA GLY A 414 -4.74 15.97 -18.36
C GLY A 414 -5.98 16.73 -17.89
N ILE A 415 -6.07 17.11 -16.60
CA ILE A 415 -7.17 17.96 -16.11
C ILE A 415 -7.10 19.33 -16.79
N GLU A 416 -8.20 19.80 -17.34
CA GLU A 416 -8.34 21.17 -17.85
C GLU A 416 -9.45 21.92 -17.12
N ALA A 417 -9.25 23.22 -16.87
CA ALA A 417 -10.27 24.07 -16.29
C ALA A 417 -11.31 24.50 -17.34
N ASN A 418 -12.59 24.27 -17.08
CA ASN A 418 -13.67 24.81 -17.90
C ASN A 418 -13.94 26.27 -17.49
N ARG A 419 -13.13 27.18 -18.04
CA ARG A 419 -13.13 28.60 -17.66
C ARG A 419 -14.49 29.26 -17.82
N ASP A 420 -15.24 28.94 -18.88
CA ASP A 420 -16.57 29.51 -19.12
C ASP A 420 -17.57 29.08 -18.04
N THR A 421 -17.55 27.81 -17.65
CA THR A 421 -18.41 27.30 -16.56
C THR A 421 -18.01 27.87 -15.22
N ILE A 422 -16.71 27.93 -14.94
CA ILE A 422 -16.17 28.51 -13.70
C ILE A 422 -16.58 29.98 -13.57
N ASP A 423 -16.37 30.80 -14.60
CA ASP A 423 -16.71 32.23 -14.59
C ASP A 423 -18.22 32.45 -14.42
N ARG A 424 -19.04 31.67 -15.13
CA ARG A 424 -20.50 31.71 -15.00
C ARG A 424 -20.96 31.37 -13.58
N LEU A 425 -20.43 30.31 -12.97
CA LEU A 425 -20.80 29.92 -11.61
C LEU A 425 -20.35 30.97 -10.59
N MET A 426 -19.14 31.52 -10.75
CA MET A 426 -18.60 32.57 -9.89
C MET A 426 -19.49 33.83 -9.93
N LYS A 427 -19.83 34.33 -11.12
CA LYS A 427 -20.65 35.54 -11.30
C LYS A 427 -22.09 35.37 -10.84
N ASN A 428 -22.62 34.16 -10.91
CA ASN A 428 -24.00 33.87 -10.48
C ASN A 428 -24.12 33.68 -8.95
N SER A 429 -23.01 33.53 -8.23
CA SER A 429 -23.10 33.25 -6.81
C SER A 429 -23.54 34.47 -6.00
N LEU A 430 -24.51 34.26 -5.11
CA LEU A 430 -24.98 35.29 -4.19
C LEU A 430 -24.00 35.54 -3.04
N MET A 431 -22.99 34.69 -2.84
CA MET A 431 -22.02 34.81 -1.76
C MET A 431 -20.94 35.87 -2.00
N LEU A 432 -20.89 36.45 -3.21
CA LEU A 432 -20.15 37.68 -3.50
C LEU A 432 -20.59 38.84 -2.60
N VAL A 433 -21.80 38.76 -2.04
CA VAL A 433 -22.34 39.72 -1.06
C VAL A 433 -21.46 39.89 0.17
N THR A 434 -20.62 38.90 0.50
CA THR A 434 -19.72 38.94 1.65
C THR A 434 -18.73 40.11 1.55
N ALA A 435 -18.35 40.52 0.33
CA ALA A 435 -17.53 41.72 0.09
C ALA A 435 -18.19 43.01 0.58
N LEU A 436 -19.52 43.03 0.70
CA LEU A 436 -20.27 44.22 1.11
C LEU A 436 -20.35 44.37 2.64
N ASN A 437 -20.03 43.34 3.41
CA ASN A 437 -20.13 43.39 4.89
C ASN A 437 -19.38 44.58 5.51
N PRO A 438 -18.14 44.93 5.11
CA PRO A 438 -17.43 46.10 5.64
C PRO A 438 -18.04 47.45 5.22
N HIS A 439 -18.87 47.48 4.17
CA HIS A 439 -19.40 48.71 3.59
C HIS A 439 -20.84 49.01 4.04
N ILE A 440 -21.69 47.98 4.13
CA ILE A 440 -23.12 48.13 4.45
C ILE A 440 -23.56 47.36 5.70
N GLY A 441 -22.67 46.56 6.29
CA GLY A 441 -22.97 45.71 7.45
C GLY A 441 -23.66 44.39 7.07
N TYR A 442 -23.52 43.39 7.94
CA TYR A 442 -24.02 42.02 7.73
C TYR A 442 -25.53 41.97 7.47
N ASP A 443 -26.35 42.72 8.22
CA ASP A 443 -27.81 42.62 8.11
C ASP A 443 -28.32 43.11 6.75
N LYS A 444 -27.76 44.21 6.23
CA LYS A 444 -28.12 44.73 4.90
C LYS A 444 -27.65 43.78 3.79
N ALA A 445 -26.43 43.27 3.89
CA ALA A 445 -25.88 42.26 2.99
C ALA A 445 -26.76 40.99 2.96
N SER A 446 -27.12 40.45 4.13
CA SER A 446 -27.99 39.28 4.25
C SER A 446 -29.37 39.52 3.63
N LYS A 447 -29.96 40.70 3.84
CA LYS A 447 -31.25 41.07 3.24
C LYS A 447 -31.15 41.17 1.71
N ALA A 448 -30.07 41.72 1.17
CA ALA A 448 -29.84 41.78 -0.27
C ALA A 448 -29.72 40.39 -0.90
N ALA A 449 -28.92 39.50 -0.31
CA ALA A 449 -28.78 38.12 -0.79
C ALA A 449 -30.10 37.33 -0.73
N LYS A 450 -30.88 37.48 0.37
CA LYS A 450 -32.21 36.87 0.48
C LYS A 450 -33.16 37.39 -0.60
N LYS A 451 -33.17 38.70 -0.84
CA LYS A 451 -33.99 39.32 -1.88
C LYS A 451 -33.62 38.76 -3.26
N ALA A 452 -32.33 38.77 -3.62
CA ALA A 452 -31.83 38.22 -4.87
C ALA A 452 -32.28 36.78 -5.08
N HIS A 453 -32.16 35.95 -4.04
CA HIS A 453 -32.60 34.55 -4.09
C HIS A 453 -34.12 34.40 -4.28
N THR A 454 -34.92 35.13 -3.50
CA THR A 454 -36.40 35.05 -3.56
C THR A 454 -36.95 35.56 -4.89
N GLU A 455 -36.34 36.59 -5.47
CA GLU A 455 -36.81 37.21 -6.70
C GLU A 455 -36.15 36.62 -7.97
N GLY A 456 -35.13 35.76 -7.81
CA GLY A 456 -34.37 35.21 -8.93
C GLY A 456 -33.53 36.25 -9.68
N THR A 457 -33.17 37.35 -9.02
CA THR A 457 -32.37 38.45 -9.58
C THR A 457 -30.90 38.29 -9.24
N THR A 458 -30.04 39.03 -9.95
CA THR A 458 -28.62 39.12 -9.59
C THR A 458 -28.44 39.86 -8.27
N LEU A 459 -27.31 39.61 -7.61
CA LEU A 459 -26.97 40.34 -6.39
C LEU A 459 -26.93 41.86 -6.60
N LYS A 460 -26.42 42.31 -7.75
CA LYS A 460 -26.34 43.73 -8.11
C LYS A 460 -27.73 44.37 -8.21
N GLU A 461 -28.67 43.72 -8.90
CA GLU A 461 -30.06 44.18 -9.02
C GLU A 461 -30.76 44.26 -7.64
N ALA A 462 -30.54 43.29 -6.78
CA ALA A 462 -31.11 43.29 -5.43
C ALA A 462 -30.55 44.43 -4.56
N VAL A 463 -29.24 44.69 -4.62
CA VAL A 463 -28.58 45.78 -3.86
C VAL A 463 -29.06 47.16 -4.34
N LEU A 464 -29.11 47.36 -5.66
CA LEU A 464 -29.60 48.59 -6.30
C LEU A 464 -31.06 48.87 -5.94
N SER A 465 -31.93 47.85 -6.06
CA SER A 465 -33.37 48.00 -5.79
C SER A 465 -33.69 48.21 -4.30
N LEU A 466 -32.78 47.84 -3.39
CA LEU A 466 -32.88 48.15 -1.96
C LEU A 466 -32.34 49.53 -1.60
N GLY A 467 -31.73 50.24 -2.56
CA GLY A 467 -31.10 51.55 -2.34
C GLY A 467 -29.90 51.48 -1.39
N TYR A 468 -29.22 50.33 -1.31
CA TYR A 468 -28.09 50.15 -0.40
C TYR A 468 -26.77 50.68 -0.96
N LEU A 469 -26.59 50.61 -2.29
CA LEU A 469 -25.42 51.12 -3.01
C LEU A 469 -25.83 51.58 -4.42
N THR A 470 -25.03 52.46 -5.04
CA THR A 470 -25.11 52.72 -6.48
C THR A 470 -24.46 51.60 -7.29
N SER A 471 -24.60 51.64 -8.63
CA SER A 471 -23.97 50.65 -9.51
C SER A 471 -22.45 50.72 -9.43
N GLU A 472 -21.92 51.93 -9.41
CA GLU A 472 -20.48 52.22 -9.36
C GLU A 472 -19.87 51.79 -8.03
N GLU A 473 -20.58 52.00 -6.92
CA GLU A 473 -20.17 51.52 -5.60
C GLU A 473 -20.15 49.99 -5.55
N PHE A 474 -21.18 49.33 -6.09
CA PHE A 474 -21.23 47.87 -6.16
C PHE A 474 -20.04 47.31 -6.97
N ASP A 475 -19.80 47.84 -8.17
CA ASP A 475 -18.71 47.39 -9.03
C ASP A 475 -17.33 47.66 -8.43
N ARG A 476 -17.22 48.70 -7.59
CA ARG A 476 -16.00 49.01 -6.85
C ARG A 476 -15.75 48.04 -5.70
N TYR A 477 -16.79 47.62 -4.99
CA TYR A 477 -16.66 46.78 -3.79
C TYR A 477 -16.68 45.29 -4.09
N VAL A 478 -17.43 44.85 -5.11
CA VAL A 478 -17.58 43.42 -5.45
C VAL A 478 -16.64 43.06 -6.60
N ARG A 479 -15.37 42.86 -6.25
CA ARG A 479 -14.31 42.43 -7.18
C ARG A 479 -13.78 41.05 -6.78
N PRO A 480 -14.14 39.95 -7.48
CA PRO A 480 -13.70 38.61 -7.12
C PRO A 480 -12.17 38.46 -6.97
N GLU A 481 -11.40 39.18 -7.79
CA GLU A 481 -9.93 39.26 -7.73
C GLU A 481 -9.39 39.90 -6.44
N ASP A 482 -10.22 40.66 -5.74
CA ASP A 482 -9.92 41.26 -4.44
C ASP A 482 -10.43 40.41 -3.27
N MET A 483 -11.13 39.29 -3.52
CA MET A 483 -11.77 38.43 -2.52
C MET A 483 -11.01 37.12 -2.24
N ILE A 484 -9.82 36.95 -2.82
CA ILE A 484 -9.04 35.70 -2.76
C ILE A 484 -7.94 35.69 -1.68
N GLY A 485 -7.93 36.68 -0.78
CA GLY A 485 -6.97 36.79 0.33
C GLY A 485 -7.09 38.10 1.11
N PRO A 486 -6.42 38.22 2.27
CA PRO A 486 -6.33 39.48 3.01
C PRO A 486 -5.57 40.54 2.21
N LYS A 487 -5.90 41.82 2.44
CA LYS A 487 -5.25 42.99 1.86
C LYS A 487 -4.51 43.81 2.90
#